data_AF-A0A4Q3RQ85-F1
#
_entry.id   AF-A0A4Q3RQ85-F1
#
_cell.length_a   1.000
_cell.length_b   1.000
_cell.length_c   1.000
_cell.angle_alpha   90.00
_cell.angle_beta   90.00
_cell.angle_gamma   90.00
#
_symmetry.space_group_name_H-M   'P 1'
#
loop_
_entity.id
_entity.type
_entity.pdbx_description
1 polymer ?
#
loop_
_entity_poly.entity_id
_entity_poly.type
_entity_poly.pdbx_seq_one_letter_code
_entity_poly.pdbx_strand_id
1 'polypeptide(L)'
;GISSLILLKESVSLLKEKGWEIGNIDAMLCLEAPKINPHIPAMQQNIAEAIGISIDDISIKATTNEQMGFIGREEGVVAYAVCLITKEK
;
A
#
# COMPACT_ATOMS: atom_id res chain seq x y z
N GLY A 1 5.09 -18.35 5.96
CA GLY A 1 5.02 -17.12 6.77
C GLY A 1 3.58 -16.71 6.97
N ILE A 2 3.31 -15.73 7.83
CA ILE A 2 1.98 -15.13 7.99
C ILE A 2 1.61 -14.27 6.78
N SER A 3 0.32 -14.13 6.47
CA SER A 3 -0.16 -13.19 5.45
C SER A 3 0.02 -11.74 5.91
N SER A 4 0.66 -10.91 5.09
CA SER A 4 0.84 -9.48 5.38
C SER A 4 -0.49 -8.72 5.45
N LEU A 5 -1.57 -9.21 4.83
CA LEU A 5 -2.90 -8.61 4.96
C LEU A 5 -3.48 -8.79 6.37
N ILE A 6 -3.09 -9.86 7.08
CA ILE A 6 -3.47 -10.04 8.50
C ILE A 6 -2.71 -9.02 9.36
N LEU A 7 -1.44 -8.77 9.08
CA LEU A 7 -0.66 -7.76 9.80
C LEU A 7 -1.19 -6.34 9.55
N LEU A 8 -1.63 -6.07 8.32
CA LEU A 8 -2.28 -4.79 7.97
C LEU A 8 -3.59 -4.61 8.73
N LYS A 9 -4.45 -5.64 8.77
CA LYS A 9 -5.69 -5.65 9.57
C LYS A 9 -5.43 -5.31 11.03
N GLU A 10 -4.45 -5.96 11.63
CA GLU A 10 -4.07 -5.72 13.03
C GLU A 10 -3.59 -4.27 13.24
N SER A 11 -2.76 -3.75 12.35
CA SER A 11 -2.27 -2.37 12.41
C SER A 11 -3.42 -1.35 12.39
N VAL A 12 -4.46 -1.61 11.59
CA VAL A 12 -5.66 -0.77 11.54
C VAL A 12 -6.55 -0.95 12.76
N SER A 13 -6.64 -2.16 13.32
CA SER A 13 -7.33 -2.40 14.60
C SER A 13 -6.73 -1.54 15.72
N LEU A 14 -5.40 -1.52 15.83
CA LEU A 14 -4.69 -0.71 16.82
C LEU A 14 -4.90 0.80 16.64
N LEU A 15 -5.09 1.27 15.39
CA LEU A 15 -5.46 2.66 15.12
C LEU A 15 -6.89 2.96 15.60
N LYS A 16 -7.84 2.08 15.29
CA LYS A 16 -9.25 2.20 15.68
C LYS A 16 -9.43 2.19 17.19
N GLU A 17 -8.71 1.34 17.92
CA GLU A 17 -8.70 1.30 19.39
C GLU A 17 -8.27 2.64 20.01
N LYS A 18 -7.46 3.43 19.29
CA LYS A 18 -7.02 4.77 19.70
C LYS A 18 -7.93 5.90 19.18
N GLY A 19 -9.05 5.55 18.55
CA GLY A 19 -10.04 6.46 17.99
C GLY A 19 -9.65 7.09 16.66
N TRP A 20 -8.70 6.49 15.93
CA TRP A 20 -8.29 6.96 14.60
C TRP A 20 -8.96 6.16 13.50
N GLU A 21 -9.27 6.85 12.41
CA GLU A 21 -9.79 6.28 11.18
C GLU A 21 -8.88 6.63 10.01
N ILE A 22 -8.92 5.80 8.96
CA ILE A 22 -8.17 6.03 7.74
C ILE A 22 -9.02 6.89 6.81
N GLY A 23 -8.46 8.01 6.37
CA GLY A 23 -9.05 8.83 5.31
C GLY A 23 -8.73 8.23 3.95
N ASN A 24 -7.46 8.26 3.55
CA ASN A 24 -7.02 7.72 2.26
C ASN A 24 -5.56 7.22 2.32
N ILE A 25 -5.18 6.39 1.35
CA ILE A 25 -3.84 5.84 1.20
C ILE A 25 -3.30 6.17 -0.19
N ASP A 26 -2.05 6.61 -0.25
CA ASP A 26 -1.29 6.74 -1.48
C ASP A 26 -0.01 5.91 -1.39
N ALA A 27 0.16 4.96 -2.31
CA ALA A 27 1.31 4.07 -2.36
C ALA A 27 2.05 4.18 -3.69
N MET A 28 3.35 3.86 -3.66
CA MET A 28 4.20 3.79 -4.85
C MET A 28 5.16 2.61 -4.75
N LEU A 29 5.22 1.81 -5.80
CA LEU A 29 6.20 0.75 -5.99
C LEU A 29 7.28 1.20 -6.96
N CYS A 30 8.54 1.07 -6.56
CA CYS A 30 9.71 1.34 -7.40
C CYS A 30 10.42 0.01 -7.71
N LEU A 31 10.35 -0.41 -8.98
CA LEU A 31 10.91 -1.66 -9.49
C LEU A 31 11.08 -1.59 -11.02
N GLU A 32 12.09 -2.28 -11.55
CA GLU A 32 12.31 -2.37 -13.00
C GLU A 32 11.38 -3.39 -13.67
N ALA A 33 11.20 -4.55 -13.03
CA ALA A 33 10.34 -5.62 -13.49
C ALA A 33 9.77 -6.41 -12.31
N PRO A 34 8.60 -7.07 -12.46
CA PRO A 34 7.69 -7.04 -13.62
C PRO A 34 6.79 -5.79 -13.64
N LYS A 35 6.01 -5.62 -14.73
CA LYS A 35 5.00 -4.54 -14.81
C LYS A 35 3.90 -4.75 -13.78
N ILE A 36 3.70 -3.77 -12.90
CA ILE A 36 2.70 -3.85 -11.82
C ILE A 36 1.32 -3.38 -12.23
N ASN A 37 1.19 -2.52 -13.27
CA ASN A 37 -0.10 -1.97 -13.69
C ASN A 37 -1.25 -3.00 -13.83
N PRO A 38 -1.05 -4.21 -14.41
CA PRO A 38 -2.11 -5.22 -14.49
C PRO A 38 -2.60 -5.73 -13.13
N HIS A 39 -1.79 -5.60 -12.08
CA HIS A 39 -2.07 -6.09 -10.74
C HIS A 39 -2.62 -5.02 -9.80
N ILE A 40 -2.51 -3.73 -10.16
CA ILE A 40 -2.95 -2.60 -9.33
C ILE A 40 -4.41 -2.73 -8.87
N PRO A 41 -5.40 -3.06 -9.74
CA PRO A 41 -6.79 -3.17 -9.31
C PRO A 41 -6.99 -4.25 -8.22
N ALA A 42 -6.32 -5.39 -8.35
CA ALA A 42 -6.39 -6.46 -7.35
C ALA A 42 -5.69 -6.05 -6.04
N MET A 43 -4.58 -5.30 -6.12
CA MET A 43 -3.92 -4.76 -4.93
C MET A 43 -4.82 -3.77 -4.17
N GLN A 44 -5.45 -2.83 -4.88
CA GLN A 44 -6.41 -1.88 -4.29
C GLN A 44 -7.55 -2.62 -3.60
N GLN A 45 -8.16 -3.61 -4.28
CA GLN A 45 -9.24 -4.40 -3.72
C GLN A 45 -8.82 -5.14 -2.44
N ASN A 46 -7.67 -5.83 -2.47
CA ASN A 46 -7.16 -6.57 -1.30
C ASN A 46 -6.90 -5.65 -0.10
N ILE A 47 -6.37 -4.44 -0.34
CA ILE A 47 -6.11 -3.46 0.72
C ILE A 47 -7.44 -2.93 1.26
N ALA A 48 -8.36 -2.51 0.37
CA ALA A 48 -9.68 -2.02 0.72
C ALA A 48 -10.45 -3.01 1.60
N GLU A 49 -10.52 -4.27 1.20
CA GLU A 49 -11.15 -5.35 1.96
C GLU A 49 -10.42 -5.62 3.29
N ALA A 50 -9.11 -5.46 3.32
CA ALA A 50 -8.35 -5.68 4.54
C ALA A 50 -8.63 -4.62 5.60
N ILE A 51 -8.70 -3.34 5.23
CA ILE A 51 -8.79 -2.24 6.20
C ILE A 51 -10.19 -1.63 6.32
N GLY A 52 -11.09 -1.96 5.40
CA GLY A 52 -12.49 -1.54 5.40
C GLY A 52 -12.70 -0.10 4.93
N ILE A 53 -12.02 0.34 3.88
CA ILE A 53 -12.23 1.66 3.23
C ILE A 53 -12.61 1.48 1.75
N SER A 54 -13.05 2.55 1.09
CA SER A 54 -13.37 2.50 -0.34
C SER A 54 -12.10 2.26 -1.16
N ILE A 55 -12.25 1.54 -2.28
CA ILE A 55 -11.18 1.42 -3.29
C ILE A 55 -10.78 2.79 -3.86
N ASP A 56 -11.72 3.73 -3.90
CA ASP A 56 -11.52 5.09 -4.42
C ASP A 56 -10.61 5.91 -3.50
N ASP A 57 -10.49 5.52 -2.23
CA ASP A 57 -9.60 6.15 -1.24
C ASP A 57 -8.20 5.52 -1.24
N ILE A 58 -7.90 4.61 -2.17
CA ILE A 58 -6.60 3.93 -2.28
C ILE A 58 -6.00 4.18 -3.66
N SER A 59 -4.87 4.88 -3.68
CA SER A 59 -4.05 5.08 -4.87
C SER A 59 -2.80 4.20 -4.81
N ILE A 60 -2.50 3.48 -5.89
CA ILE A 60 -1.25 2.72 -6.04
C ILE A 60 -0.61 3.13 -7.37
N LYS A 61 0.65 3.55 -7.30
CA LYS A 61 1.48 3.92 -8.45
C LYS A 61 2.65 2.95 -8.58
N ALA A 62 3.17 2.82 -9.79
CA ALA A 62 4.38 2.07 -10.05
C ALA A 62 5.31 2.89 -10.95
N THR A 63 6.61 2.83 -10.68
CA THR A 63 7.65 3.46 -11.50
C THR A 63 8.90 2.58 -11.53
N THR A 64 9.72 2.79 -12.55
CA THR A 64 11.10 2.29 -12.65
C THR A 64 12.04 3.21 -11.89
N ASN A 65 13.26 2.73 -11.63
CA ASN A 65 14.34 3.56 -11.08
C ASN A 65 15.36 3.94 -12.17
N GLU A 66 14.93 3.94 -13.44
CA GLU A 66 15.74 4.27 -14.61
C GLU A 66 17.09 3.53 -14.63
N GLN A 67 17.11 2.23 -14.29
CA GLN A 67 18.31 1.40 -14.22
C GLN A 67 19.37 1.86 -13.20
N MET A 68 19.01 2.76 -12.28
CA MET A 68 19.88 3.27 -11.23
C MET A 68 19.80 2.43 -9.95
N GLY A 69 20.94 2.26 -9.27
CA GLY A 69 20.99 1.62 -7.96
C GLY A 69 20.59 0.13 -7.97
N PHE A 70 20.31 -0.43 -6.79
CA PHE A 70 19.97 -1.85 -6.65
C PHE A 70 18.60 -2.19 -7.29
N ILE A 71 17.67 -1.24 -7.28
CA ILE A 71 16.36 -1.38 -7.93
C ILE A 71 16.57 -1.52 -9.44
N GLY A 72 17.39 -0.64 -10.02
CA GLY A 72 17.77 -0.62 -11.43
C GLY A 72 18.49 -1.89 -11.92
N ARG A 73 19.20 -2.57 -11.01
CA ARG A 73 19.87 -3.85 -11.26
C ARG A 73 18.99 -5.07 -10.98
N GLU A 74 17.69 -4.86 -10.70
CA GLU A 74 16.73 -5.92 -10.39
C GLU A 74 17.09 -6.75 -9.13
N GLU A 75 17.88 -6.19 -8.22
CA GLU A 75 18.31 -6.87 -6.98
C GLU A 75 17.24 -6.76 -5.87
N GLY A 76 16.24 -5.88 -6.06
CA GLY A 76 15.17 -5.68 -5.10
C GLY A 76 14.13 -4.66 -5.56
N VAL A 77 13.11 -4.48 -4.72
CA VAL A 77 12.00 -3.54 -4.95
C VAL A 77 11.82 -2.65 -3.73
N VAL A 78 11.27 -1.45 -3.94
CA VAL A 78 10.93 -0.52 -2.85
C VAL A 78 9.45 -0.17 -2.89
N ALA A 79 8.82 -0.14 -1.72
CA ALA A 79 7.45 0.32 -1.55
C ALA A 79 7.43 1.55 -0.63
N TYR A 80 6.75 2.59 -1.07
CA TYR A 80 6.41 3.78 -0.29
C TYR A 80 4.91 3.81 -0.05
N ALA A 81 4.48 4.25 1.13
CA ALA A 81 3.08 4.46 1.45
C ALA A 81 2.92 5.67 2.37
N VAL A 82 1.92 6.50 2.08
CA VAL A 82 1.46 7.60 2.92
C VAL A 82 -0.02 7.36 3.21
N CYS A 83 -0.41 7.51 4.47
CA CYS A 83 -1.79 7.32 4.92
C CYS A 83 -2.23 8.56 5.68
N LEU A 84 -3.34 9.16 5.26
CA LEU A 84 -4.00 10.21 6.03
C LEU A 84 -4.89 9.53 7.08
N ILE A 85 -4.74 9.91 8.34
CA ILE A 85 -5.63 9.48 9.41
C ILE A 85 -6.35 10.67 10.03
N THR A 86 -7.59 10.44 10.44
CA THR A 86 -8.44 11.42 11.10
C THR A 86 -8.90 10.89 12.44
N LYS A 87 -9.08 11.79 13.41
CA LYS A 87 -9.69 11.46 14.68
C LYS A 87 -11.09 12.03 14.68
N GLU A 88 -12.10 11.19 14.86
CA GLU A 88 -13.43 11.71 15.16
C GLU A 88 -13.36 12.50 16.48
N LYS A 89 -14.03 13.65 16.52
CA LYS A 89 -14.02 14.55 17.68
C LYS A 89 -14.92 14.05 18.79
#